data_AF-A0A2R6BET5-F1
#
_entry.id   AF-A0A2R6BET5-F1
#
_cell.length_a   1.000
_cell.length_b   1.000
_cell.length_c   1.000
_cell.angle_alpha   90.00
_cell.angle_beta   90.00
_cell.angle_gamma   90.00
#
_symmetry.space_group_name_H-M   'P 1'
#
loop_
_entity.id
_entity.type
_entity.pdbx_description
1 polymer ?
#
loop_
_entity_poly.entity_id
_entity_poly.type
_entity_poly.pdbx_seq_one_letter_code
_entity_poly.pdbx_strand_id
1 'polypeptide(L)'
;MRYNQKKLALLLLIVCSSILVSSVSSSVFAQQPQGTTFIIGYGGTPFDTFNPFTTYTVVSTMSTLDVYDYLIRYNSTFAPVVPDLAYKWYVYPNNSAAVFYLVKNATWSDGYPVTAQDVVYSFEVANNSASRLQPNVEPITAIYAPNNYTVIFHYRRTALFLINTIAAVPIVPKHVWEKYVPNPSNATQLTNYQDYPVVSSGPFEVTNYVQGQYIELTANTHYFYKSRIPHVQHIIIQFFKDTNSMVAALEAGQIDAAAPSLLPVQAQTLEQNYPNIKVVVEPGEELWYIAVNVYPYGHGNPTLRDLRVREALAHAINYTELAQVIWKGYATPAAGLLPIGNEYYDPNLKPYTFNLTLANQILNEAGYKMGANGVRVSPNGTPLSYTLYVVSNAPEEVEAANIIANWWSQIGVQAKVEAVDAGTLASIIWPNFTQDFDLWDWFSSPAVPTLLSVFLSNQTETGTSDSGFQNKTYDRLYSEMMYAPNLSAVKEYAWELQSILYHELPYINLYYVDSIEAYNDKLFTNVFTNMTGGPFSDINWYTFLQIQPVQSTSVVTTTQTSSTQTSSMTSSVSSSAVSVQTSPTMYIVVGAVVVIIVVAAIVLLARRR
;
A
#
# COMPACT_ATOMS: atom_id res chain seq x y z
N MET A 1 53.70 1.97 -30.92
CA MET A 1 53.77 2.20 -29.45
C MET A 1 52.76 3.22 -28.90
N ARG A 2 52.42 4.32 -29.59
CA ARG A 2 51.44 5.34 -29.10
C ARG A 2 49.96 4.88 -29.04
N TYR A 3 49.60 3.78 -29.70
CA TYR A 3 48.22 3.26 -29.72
C TYR A 3 47.86 2.42 -28.48
N ASN A 4 48.84 1.77 -27.84
CA ASN A 4 48.60 0.94 -26.65
C ASN A 4 48.50 1.75 -25.36
N GLN A 5 49.09 2.96 -25.29
CA GLN A 5 48.99 3.80 -24.10
C GLN A 5 47.61 4.45 -23.94
N LYS A 6 46.90 4.75 -25.04
CA LYS A 6 45.52 5.28 -24.98
C LYS A 6 44.50 4.24 -24.50
N LYS A 7 44.70 2.95 -24.83
CA LYS A 7 43.84 1.86 -24.33
C LYS A 7 44.10 1.53 -22.87
N LEU A 8 45.35 1.62 -22.42
CA LEU A 8 45.71 1.43 -21.01
C LEU A 8 45.17 2.57 -20.13
N ALA A 9 45.21 3.82 -20.62
CA ALA A 9 44.62 4.96 -19.93
C ALA A 9 43.08 4.87 -19.85
N LEU A 10 42.42 4.37 -20.90
CA LEU A 10 40.96 4.17 -20.91
C LEU A 10 40.52 3.03 -19.97
N LEU A 11 41.31 1.94 -19.89
CA LEU A 11 41.06 0.85 -18.94
C LEU A 11 41.28 1.26 -17.48
N LEU A 12 42.32 2.07 -17.21
CA LEU A 12 42.56 2.63 -15.88
C LEU A 12 41.46 3.62 -15.46
N LEU A 13 40.92 4.40 -16.40
CA LEU A 13 39.75 5.26 -16.15
C LEU A 13 38.49 4.46 -15.84
N ILE A 14 38.22 3.37 -16.57
CA ILE A 14 37.05 2.52 -16.30
C ILE A 14 37.18 1.78 -14.96
N VAL A 15 38.38 1.33 -14.59
CA VAL A 15 38.65 0.69 -13.28
C VAL A 15 38.61 1.70 -12.14
N CYS A 16 39.10 2.93 -12.33
CA CYS A 16 38.94 3.99 -11.33
C CYS A 16 37.48 4.42 -11.18
N SER A 17 36.70 4.48 -12.26
CA SER A 17 35.26 4.79 -12.20
C SER A 17 34.44 3.68 -11.54
N SER A 18 34.76 2.40 -11.74
CA SER A 18 34.08 1.30 -11.05
C SER A 18 34.48 1.18 -9.58
N ILE A 19 35.71 1.52 -9.20
CA ILE A 19 36.12 1.61 -7.79
C ILE A 19 35.47 2.82 -7.10
N LEU A 20 35.32 3.96 -7.80
CA LEU A 20 34.59 5.13 -7.27
C LEU A 20 33.10 4.86 -7.08
N VAL A 21 32.44 4.19 -8.03
CA VAL A 21 31.01 3.80 -7.89
C VAL A 21 30.81 2.78 -6.75
N SER A 22 31.74 1.85 -6.56
CA SER A 22 31.69 0.88 -5.44
C SER A 22 31.94 1.54 -4.07
N SER A 23 32.76 2.58 -4.02
CA SER A 23 33.03 3.33 -2.79
C SER A 23 31.88 4.28 -2.40
N VAL A 24 31.05 4.72 -3.35
CA VAL A 24 29.88 5.56 -3.07
C VAL A 24 28.70 4.72 -2.53
N SER A 25 28.58 3.45 -2.92
CA SER A 25 27.60 2.51 -2.34
C SER A 25 27.92 2.09 -0.91
N SER A 26 29.17 2.25 -0.47
CA SER A 26 29.61 1.87 0.88
C SER A 26 29.50 3.03 1.89
N SER A 27 29.38 4.28 1.42
CA SER A 27 29.34 5.48 2.26
C SER A 27 27.95 5.82 2.83
N VAL A 28 26.89 5.09 2.45
CA VAL A 28 25.56 5.23 3.09
C VAL A 28 25.50 4.49 4.43
N PHE A 29 26.38 3.51 4.65
CA PHE A 29 26.51 2.80 5.93
C PHE A 29 27.57 3.43 6.84
N ALA A 30 27.65 4.77 6.88
CA ALA A 30 28.21 5.40 8.07
C ALA A 30 27.38 4.90 9.26
N GLN A 31 28.06 4.37 10.27
CA GLN A 31 27.45 3.77 11.46
C GLN A 31 26.62 4.85 12.19
N GLN A 32 25.38 5.04 11.75
CA GLN A 32 24.41 5.94 12.38
C GLN A 32 24.26 5.48 13.83
N PRO A 33 24.17 6.40 14.80
CA PRO A 33 24.04 6.03 16.21
C PRO A 33 22.88 5.04 16.36
N GLN A 34 23.22 3.81 16.73
CA GLN A 34 22.25 2.74 16.90
C GLN A 34 21.21 3.20 17.92
N GLY A 35 19.93 3.28 17.50
CA GLY A 35 18.83 3.77 18.32
C GLY A 35 18.44 5.24 18.14
N THR A 36 18.87 5.96 17.11
CA THR A 36 18.23 7.24 16.72
C THR A 36 17.60 7.23 15.34
N THR A 37 17.96 6.25 14.51
CA THR A 37 17.47 6.11 13.13
C THR A 37 16.70 4.81 12.98
N PHE A 38 15.50 4.86 12.42
CA PHE A 38 14.72 3.69 12.02
C PHE A 38 14.69 3.59 10.48
N ILE A 39 15.08 2.45 9.93
CA ILE A 39 15.17 2.24 8.48
C ILE A 39 14.06 1.29 8.03
N ILE A 40 13.10 1.78 7.28
CA ILE A 40 12.07 0.98 6.64
C ILE A 40 12.43 0.73 5.18
N GLY A 41 12.54 -0.53 4.79
CA GLY A 41 12.60 -0.92 3.39
C GLY A 41 11.20 -0.92 2.78
N TYR A 42 11.10 -0.34 1.59
CA TYR A 42 9.86 -0.28 0.82
C TYR A 42 10.07 -0.90 -0.56
N GLY A 43 9.39 -2.03 -0.82
CA GLY A 43 9.59 -2.84 -2.01
C GLY A 43 8.46 -2.76 -3.03
N GLY A 44 8.80 -2.91 -4.31
CA GLY A 44 7.83 -3.20 -5.39
C GLY A 44 7.07 -2.00 -5.96
N THR A 45 6.78 -0.98 -5.13
CA THR A 45 6.08 0.23 -5.58
C THR A 45 7.02 1.43 -5.60
N PRO A 46 7.20 2.11 -6.74
CA PRO A 46 8.04 3.31 -6.80
C PRO A 46 7.35 4.50 -6.11
N PHE A 47 8.13 5.34 -5.45
CA PHE A 47 7.70 6.68 -5.07
C PHE A 47 7.43 7.52 -6.32
N ASP A 48 6.27 8.18 -6.37
CA ASP A 48 5.87 9.04 -7.48
C ASP A 48 6.11 10.53 -7.19
N THR A 49 5.58 11.08 -6.08
CA THR A 49 5.61 12.52 -5.83
C THR A 49 5.39 12.91 -4.36
N PHE A 50 5.93 14.06 -3.95
CA PHE A 50 5.61 14.69 -2.67
C PHE A 50 4.34 15.55 -2.72
N ASN A 51 3.68 15.67 -3.88
CA ASN A 51 2.42 16.39 -4.00
C ASN A 51 1.25 15.51 -3.49
N PRO A 52 0.68 15.79 -2.30
CA PRO A 52 -0.33 14.92 -1.71
C PRO A 52 -1.68 14.98 -2.46
N PHE A 53 -1.88 15.94 -3.36
CA PHE A 53 -3.11 16.03 -4.14
C PHE A 53 -3.08 15.18 -5.41
N THR A 54 -1.90 14.80 -5.90
CA THR A 54 -1.74 14.05 -7.16
C THR A 54 -1.12 12.67 -6.99
N THR A 55 -0.51 12.39 -5.83
CA THR A 55 0.05 11.07 -5.52
C THR A 55 -0.97 9.96 -5.69
N TYR A 56 -0.54 8.83 -6.23
CA TYR A 56 -1.34 7.63 -6.35
C TYR A 56 -0.71 6.39 -5.69
N THR A 57 0.46 6.56 -5.06
CA THR A 57 1.20 5.45 -4.44
C THR A 57 1.15 5.54 -2.92
N VAL A 58 0.99 4.39 -2.27
CA VAL A 58 0.95 4.27 -0.80
C VAL A 58 2.23 4.84 -0.17
N VAL A 59 3.41 4.58 -0.74
CA VAL A 59 4.68 5.07 -0.20
C VAL A 59 4.77 6.60 -0.15
N SER A 60 4.24 7.27 -1.17
CA SER A 60 4.24 8.73 -1.23
C SER A 60 3.29 9.34 -0.21
N THR A 61 2.09 8.76 -0.05
CA THR A 61 1.13 9.15 1.00
C THR A 61 1.72 8.89 2.39
N MET A 62 2.25 7.69 2.66
CA MET A 62 2.94 7.34 3.91
C MET A 62 4.09 8.31 4.23
N SER A 63 4.90 8.67 3.23
CA SER A 63 6.04 9.59 3.43
C SER A 63 5.64 11.02 3.80
N THR A 64 4.40 11.42 3.52
CA THR A 64 3.88 12.76 3.80
C THR A 64 2.85 12.80 4.93
N LEU A 65 2.34 11.64 5.37
CA LEU A 65 1.31 11.48 6.40
C LEU A 65 1.66 12.18 7.72
N ASP A 66 2.93 12.10 8.13
CA ASP A 66 3.43 12.73 9.36
C ASP A 66 4.31 13.97 9.11
N VAL A 67 4.28 14.46 7.87
CA VAL A 67 4.93 15.71 7.44
C VAL A 67 3.91 16.85 7.38
N TYR A 68 2.70 16.57 6.90
CA TYR A 68 1.59 17.51 6.94
C TYR A 68 0.61 17.13 8.05
N ASP A 69 0.13 18.11 8.82
CA ASP A 69 -1.02 17.87 9.68
C ASP A 69 -2.31 17.82 8.86
N TYR A 70 -3.29 17.10 9.38
CA TYR A 70 -4.66 17.11 8.91
C TYR A 70 -5.51 17.92 9.89
N LEU A 71 -6.75 18.29 9.54
CA LEU A 71 -7.64 18.89 10.53
C LEU A 71 -7.95 17.91 11.67
N ILE A 72 -8.22 16.66 11.31
CA ILE A 72 -8.49 15.52 12.21
C ILE A 72 -7.88 14.28 11.58
N ARG A 73 -7.62 13.25 12.40
CA ARG A 73 -7.11 11.95 11.93
C ARG A 73 -8.05 10.82 12.32
N TYR A 74 -7.93 9.68 11.65
CA TYR A 74 -8.57 8.45 12.09
C TYR A 74 -7.97 7.99 13.42
N ASN A 75 -8.81 7.39 14.28
CA ASN A 75 -8.28 6.53 15.34
C ASN A 75 -7.91 5.15 14.76
N SER A 76 -7.37 4.26 15.57
CA SER A 76 -7.00 2.90 15.14
C SER A 76 -8.17 2.03 14.68
N THR A 77 -9.41 2.47 14.90
CA THR A 77 -10.64 1.81 14.45
C THR A 77 -11.43 2.68 13.48
N PHE A 78 -10.78 3.68 12.86
CA PHE A 78 -11.33 4.65 11.90
C PHE A 78 -12.45 5.58 12.40
N ALA A 79 -13.21 5.20 13.44
CA ALA A 79 -14.20 6.02 14.11
C ALA A 79 -14.22 5.78 15.64
N PRO A 80 -14.43 6.84 16.46
CA PRO A 80 -14.49 8.24 16.06
C PRO A 80 -13.11 8.81 15.67
N VAL A 81 -13.12 9.81 14.78
CA VAL A 81 -11.94 10.63 14.46
C VAL A 81 -11.38 11.35 15.70
N VAL A 82 -10.09 11.64 15.67
CA VAL A 82 -9.34 12.27 16.76
C VAL A 82 -8.73 13.61 16.34
N PRO A 83 -8.45 14.51 17.31
CA PRO A 83 -7.84 15.80 17.02
C PRO A 83 -6.46 15.71 16.35
N ASP A 84 -6.21 16.65 15.45
CA ASP A 84 -4.88 16.94 14.90
C ASP A 84 -4.66 18.45 14.84
N LEU A 85 -4.54 19.10 13.68
CA LEU A 85 -4.43 20.57 13.62
C LEU A 85 -5.65 21.27 14.24
N ALA A 86 -6.85 20.67 14.13
CA ALA A 86 -8.03 21.11 14.86
C ALA A 86 -8.13 20.38 16.21
N TYR A 87 -7.98 21.11 17.31
CA TYR A 87 -8.11 20.54 18.66
C TYR A 87 -9.57 20.36 19.10
N LYS A 88 -10.51 21.00 18.40
CA LYS A 88 -11.94 20.97 18.68
C LYS A 88 -12.73 21.30 17.43
N TRP A 89 -13.90 20.68 17.29
CA TRP A 89 -14.87 21.03 16.26
C TRP A 89 -16.32 20.90 16.75
N TYR A 90 -17.25 21.43 15.97
CA TYR A 90 -18.69 21.30 16.16
C TYR A 90 -19.35 21.06 14.79
N VAL A 91 -20.11 19.98 14.68
CA VAL A 91 -20.94 19.67 13.51
C VAL A 91 -22.38 20.07 13.81
N TYR A 92 -23.02 20.82 12.92
CA TYR A 92 -24.41 21.21 13.09
C TYR A 92 -25.35 20.00 12.91
N PRO A 93 -26.49 19.91 13.64
CA PRO A 93 -27.34 18.71 13.67
C PRO A 93 -27.88 18.23 12.31
N ASN A 94 -27.96 19.10 11.31
CA ASN A 94 -28.44 18.78 9.96
C ASN A 94 -27.30 18.43 8.98
N ASN A 95 -26.06 18.32 9.46
CA ASN A 95 -24.85 18.13 8.67
C ASN A 95 -24.70 19.15 7.52
N SER A 96 -25.17 20.39 7.68
CA SER A 96 -24.99 21.41 6.63
C SER A 96 -23.78 22.31 6.85
N ALA A 97 -23.18 22.26 8.04
CA ALA A 97 -22.02 23.06 8.38
C ALA A 97 -21.22 22.43 9.53
N ALA A 98 -19.95 22.79 9.61
CA ALA A 98 -19.07 22.43 10.71
C ALA A 98 -18.08 23.56 10.99
N VAL A 99 -17.72 23.73 12.26
CA VAL A 99 -16.74 24.73 12.72
C VAL A 99 -15.57 24.02 13.36
N PHE A 100 -14.36 24.32 12.91
CA PHE A 100 -13.11 23.78 13.43
C PHE A 100 -12.27 24.88 14.07
N TYR A 101 -11.65 24.57 15.20
CA TYR A 101 -10.77 25.47 15.95
C TYR A 101 -9.34 24.93 15.91
N LEU A 102 -8.41 25.74 15.39
CA LEU A 102 -7.04 25.33 15.14
C LEU A 102 -6.14 25.55 16.37
N VAL A 103 -5.12 24.71 16.51
CA VAL A 103 -4.07 24.88 17.52
C VAL A 103 -3.29 26.18 17.24
N LYS A 104 -3.26 27.10 18.20
CA LYS A 104 -2.73 28.47 17.99
C LYS A 104 -1.21 28.56 17.92
N ASN A 105 -0.49 27.58 18.45
CA ASN A 105 0.97 27.52 18.43
C ASN A 105 1.51 26.53 17.40
N ALA A 106 0.68 26.09 16.45
CA ALA A 106 1.14 25.33 15.31
C ALA A 106 1.96 26.23 14.38
N THR A 107 3.14 25.74 13.98
CA THR A 107 4.09 26.46 13.12
C THR A 107 4.60 25.53 12.05
N TRP A 108 4.74 26.07 10.85
CA TRP A 108 5.52 25.48 9.78
C TRP A 108 7.01 25.43 10.18
N SER A 109 7.74 24.48 9.62
CA SER A 109 9.19 24.28 9.80
C SER A 109 10.03 25.49 9.33
N ASP A 110 9.48 26.34 8.46
CA ASP A 110 10.08 27.62 8.07
C ASP A 110 9.77 28.78 9.03
N GLY A 111 9.09 28.51 10.14
CA GLY A 111 8.78 29.43 11.23
C GLY A 111 7.48 30.23 11.05
N TYR A 112 6.77 30.10 9.92
CA TYR A 112 5.48 30.75 9.75
C TYR A 112 4.41 30.06 10.62
N PRO A 113 3.44 30.81 11.19
CA PRO A 113 2.32 30.18 11.89
C PRO A 113 1.42 29.43 10.91
N VAL A 114 0.87 28.27 11.34
CA VAL A 114 -0.20 27.60 10.61
C VAL A 114 -1.52 28.32 10.90
N THR A 115 -2.28 28.61 9.85
CA THR A 115 -3.49 29.42 9.92
C THR A 115 -4.68 28.80 9.19
N ALA A 116 -5.87 29.32 9.47
CA ALA A 116 -7.11 28.95 8.79
C ALA A 116 -7.07 29.21 7.27
N GLN A 117 -6.21 30.13 6.81
CA GLN A 117 -6.00 30.42 5.40
C GLN A 117 -5.24 29.29 4.68
N ASP A 118 -4.36 28.58 5.37
CA ASP A 118 -3.69 27.37 4.84
C ASP A 118 -4.71 26.25 4.63
N VAL A 119 -5.64 26.10 5.58
CA VAL A 119 -6.75 25.15 5.48
C VAL A 119 -7.65 25.48 4.29
N VAL A 120 -8.09 26.75 4.17
CA VAL A 120 -8.91 27.19 3.02
C VAL A 120 -8.23 26.85 1.70
N TYR A 121 -6.97 27.25 1.57
CA TYR A 121 -6.19 27.02 0.36
C TYR A 121 -6.05 25.53 0.04
N SER A 122 -5.76 24.68 1.04
CA SER A 122 -5.59 23.24 0.85
C SER A 122 -6.85 22.57 0.32
N PHE A 123 -8.03 22.93 0.85
CA PHE A 123 -9.30 22.40 0.36
C PHE A 123 -9.68 22.95 -1.02
N GLU A 124 -9.28 24.18 -1.37
CA GLU A 124 -9.45 24.72 -2.72
C GLU A 124 -8.58 23.96 -3.73
N VAL A 125 -7.33 23.63 -3.38
CA VAL A 125 -6.44 22.81 -4.22
C VAL A 125 -6.95 21.38 -4.33
N ALA A 126 -7.44 20.79 -3.23
CA ALA A 126 -8.04 19.47 -3.24
C ALA A 126 -9.24 19.39 -4.20
N ASN A 127 -10.01 20.48 -4.37
CA ASN A 127 -11.17 20.52 -5.27
C ASN A 127 -10.80 20.75 -6.75
N ASN A 128 -9.52 20.81 -7.09
CA ASN A 128 -9.06 20.86 -8.47
C ASN A 128 -9.42 19.56 -9.22
N SER A 129 -9.82 19.62 -10.48
CA SER A 129 -10.18 18.43 -11.27
C SER A 129 -9.02 17.45 -11.51
N ALA A 130 -7.77 17.90 -11.37
CA ALA A 130 -6.58 17.05 -11.43
C ALA A 130 -6.16 16.47 -10.06
N SER A 131 -6.81 16.89 -8.98
CA SER A 131 -6.58 16.34 -7.64
C SER A 131 -7.30 15.00 -7.49
N ARG A 132 -6.59 13.99 -6.99
CA ARG A 132 -7.20 12.69 -6.63
C ARG A 132 -8.11 12.80 -5.41
N LEU A 133 -7.98 13.88 -4.63
CA LEU A 133 -8.84 14.17 -3.48
C LEU A 133 -10.11 14.96 -3.85
N GLN A 134 -10.30 15.31 -5.14
CA GLN A 134 -11.48 16.06 -5.58
C GLN A 134 -12.81 15.37 -5.22
N PRO A 135 -12.96 14.05 -5.40
CA PRO A 135 -14.17 13.35 -4.97
C PRO A 135 -14.47 13.46 -3.47
N ASN A 136 -13.43 13.57 -2.62
CA ASN A 136 -13.59 13.72 -1.17
C ASN A 136 -14.17 15.08 -0.78
N VAL A 137 -13.87 16.14 -1.55
CA VAL A 137 -14.24 17.52 -1.22
C VAL A 137 -15.44 18.04 -2.03
N GLU A 138 -15.93 17.29 -3.02
CA GLU A 138 -17.15 17.63 -3.80
C GLU A 138 -18.35 18.07 -2.93
N PRO A 139 -18.61 17.47 -1.75
CA PRO A 139 -19.74 17.88 -0.93
C PRO A 139 -19.64 19.30 -0.36
N ILE A 140 -18.44 19.91 -0.33
CA ILE A 140 -18.22 21.26 0.21
C ILE A 140 -18.83 22.31 -0.73
N THR A 141 -19.68 23.17 -0.17
CA THR A 141 -20.32 24.27 -0.90
C THR A 141 -19.69 25.62 -0.59
N ALA A 142 -19.09 25.78 0.59
CA ALA A 142 -18.29 26.96 0.93
C ALA A 142 -17.35 26.67 2.11
N ILE A 143 -16.25 27.39 2.15
CA ILE A 143 -15.29 27.38 3.27
C ILE A 143 -14.94 28.82 3.64
N TYR A 144 -14.91 29.13 4.94
CA TYR A 144 -14.61 30.46 5.45
C TYR A 144 -13.56 30.40 6.57
N ALA A 145 -12.66 31.37 6.58
CA ALA A 145 -11.71 31.63 7.66
C ALA A 145 -11.99 33.01 8.27
N PRO A 146 -12.97 33.15 9.20
CA PRO A 146 -13.29 34.45 9.80
C PRO A 146 -12.15 35.05 10.65
N ASN A 147 -11.18 34.23 11.05
CA ASN A 147 -9.94 34.62 11.71
C ASN A 147 -8.87 33.52 11.48
N ASN A 148 -7.64 33.75 11.94
CA ASN A 148 -6.52 32.83 11.71
C ASN A 148 -6.65 31.42 12.31
N TYR A 149 -7.60 31.18 13.21
CA TYR A 149 -7.68 29.92 13.97
C TYR A 149 -9.09 29.31 13.99
N THR A 150 -9.96 29.74 13.07
CA THR A 150 -11.31 29.20 12.94
C THR A 150 -11.60 28.96 11.47
N VAL A 151 -12.06 27.75 11.15
CA VAL A 151 -12.50 27.37 9.80
C VAL A 151 -13.96 26.94 9.87
N ILE A 152 -14.78 27.47 8.97
CA ILE A 152 -16.20 27.13 8.87
C ILE A 152 -16.44 26.51 7.51
N PHE A 153 -16.93 25.28 7.51
CA PHE A 153 -17.35 24.59 6.30
C PHE A 153 -18.88 24.64 6.17
N HIS A 154 -19.36 24.83 4.96
CA HIS A 154 -20.71 24.49 4.54
C HIS A 154 -20.64 23.38 3.51
N TYR A 155 -21.54 22.41 3.61
CA TYR A 155 -21.51 21.22 2.77
C TYR A 155 -22.89 20.56 2.63
N ARG A 156 -23.01 19.67 1.67
CA ARG A 156 -24.23 18.91 1.39
C ARG A 156 -24.41 17.78 2.41
N ARG A 157 -25.20 18.05 3.45
CA ARG A 157 -25.89 17.10 4.37
C ARG A 157 -25.44 15.63 4.31
N THR A 158 -24.18 15.35 4.61
CA THR A 158 -23.62 13.99 4.62
C THR A 158 -23.04 13.66 5.98
N ALA A 159 -23.32 12.46 6.48
CA ALA A 159 -22.71 11.92 7.69
C ALA A 159 -21.22 11.58 7.50
N LEU A 160 -20.79 11.35 6.26
CA LEU A 160 -19.41 11.00 5.93
C LEU A 160 -18.45 12.19 6.00
N PHE A 161 -18.94 13.42 6.23
CA PHE A 161 -18.12 14.63 6.14
C PHE A 161 -16.82 14.58 6.95
N LEU A 162 -16.87 14.11 8.21
CA LEU A 162 -15.65 14.04 9.02
C LEU A 162 -14.67 12.98 8.48
N ILE A 163 -15.15 11.78 8.16
CA ILE A 163 -14.28 10.65 7.80
C ILE A 163 -13.88 10.63 6.33
N ASN A 164 -14.71 11.08 5.40
CA ASN A 164 -14.42 11.06 3.97
C ASN A 164 -13.84 12.39 3.46
N THR A 165 -14.25 13.53 4.04
CA THR A 165 -13.86 14.86 3.54
C THR A 165 -12.77 15.48 4.39
N ILE A 166 -12.98 15.58 5.70
CA ILE A 166 -12.06 16.34 6.57
C ILE A 166 -10.79 15.55 6.91
N ALA A 167 -10.89 14.25 7.15
CA ALA A 167 -9.74 13.40 7.44
C ALA A 167 -8.86 13.10 6.20
N ALA A 168 -9.34 13.38 4.98
CA ALA A 168 -8.65 13.02 3.74
C ALA A 168 -7.64 14.08 3.24
N VAL A 169 -7.80 15.35 3.66
CA VAL A 169 -7.04 16.47 3.07
C VAL A 169 -5.86 16.87 3.99
N PRO A 170 -4.61 16.67 3.56
CA PRO A 170 -3.46 17.22 4.26
C PRO A 170 -3.42 18.74 4.09
N ILE A 171 -3.04 19.44 5.15
CA ILE A 171 -2.92 20.90 5.12
C ILE A 171 -1.53 21.26 4.60
N VAL A 172 -1.48 22.11 3.58
CA VAL A 172 -0.24 22.58 2.95
C VAL A 172 0.00 24.08 3.19
N PRO A 173 1.26 24.54 3.24
CA PRO A 173 1.58 25.93 3.52
C PRO A 173 1.23 26.82 2.33
N LYS A 174 0.18 27.64 2.47
CA LYS A 174 -0.30 28.50 1.39
C LYS A 174 0.80 29.40 0.86
N HIS A 175 1.61 30.01 1.73
CA HIS A 175 2.69 30.94 1.37
C HIS A 175 3.83 30.30 0.55
N VAL A 176 3.92 28.97 0.56
CA VAL A 176 4.85 28.20 -0.28
C VAL A 176 4.13 27.78 -1.57
N TRP A 177 2.98 27.15 -1.44
CA TRP A 177 2.26 26.52 -2.55
C TRP A 177 1.65 27.52 -3.53
N GLU A 178 1.21 28.69 -3.08
CA GLU A 178 0.60 29.71 -3.94
C GLU A 178 1.55 30.26 -5.01
N LYS A 179 2.87 30.06 -4.85
CA LYS A 179 3.88 30.41 -5.87
C LYS A 179 3.83 29.50 -7.09
N TYR A 180 3.37 28.27 -6.90
CA TYR A 180 3.34 27.21 -7.91
C TYR A 180 1.91 26.93 -8.40
N VAL A 181 0.95 26.98 -7.48
CA VAL A 181 -0.49 26.87 -7.75
C VAL A 181 -1.19 28.15 -7.26
N PRO A 182 -0.95 29.31 -7.91
CA PRO A 182 -1.59 30.58 -7.56
C PRO A 182 -3.10 30.57 -7.83
N ASN A 183 -3.55 29.73 -8.77
CA ASN A 183 -4.97 29.47 -9.01
C ASN A 183 -5.28 28.01 -8.69
N PRO A 184 -5.85 27.71 -7.50
CA PRO A 184 -6.20 26.35 -7.09
C PRO A 184 -7.08 25.58 -8.07
N SER A 185 -7.85 26.26 -8.94
CA SER A 185 -8.69 25.60 -9.95
C SER A 185 -7.95 25.26 -11.25
N ASN A 186 -6.68 25.66 -11.42
CA ASN A 186 -5.93 25.38 -12.64
C ASN A 186 -5.26 23.99 -12.57
N ALA A 187 -5.80 23.02 -13.31
CA ALA A 187 -5.28 21.65 -13.36
C ALA A 187 -3.81 21.55 -13.76
N THR A 188 -3.39 22.32 -14.77
CA THR A 188 -2.02 22.31 -15.28
C THR A 188 -1.01 22.83 -14.24
N GLN A 189 -1.41 23.79 -13.39
CA GLN A 189 -0.53 24.29 -12.33
C GLN A 189 -0.28 23.23 -11.26
N LEU A 190 -1.27 22.40 -10.94
CA LEU A 190 -1.15 21.34 -9.97
C LEU A 190 -0.31 20.16 -10.46
N THR A 191 -0.36 19.84 -11.77
CA THR A 191 0.32 18.66 -12.34
C THR A 191 1.72 18.93 -12.86
N ASN A 192 2.02 20.16 -13.28
CA ASN A 192 3.29 20.49 -13.92
C ASN A 192 4.50 20.56 -12.98
N TYR A 193 4.27 20.66 -11.67
CA TYR A 193 5.35 20.83 -10.70
C TYR A 193 5.36 19.65 -9.73
N GLN A 194 6.50 18.97 -9.63
CA GLN A 194 6.67 17.77 -8.82
C GLN A 194 7.60 18.02 -7.61
N ASP A 195 8.33 19.14 -7.61
CA ASP A 195 9.38 19.46 -6.63
C ASP A 195 9.00 20.62 -5.69
N TYR A 196 7.82 20.56 -5.06
CA TYR A 196 7.44 21.56 -4.06
C TYR A 196 8.43 21.52 -2.88
N PRO A 197 8.86 22.68 -2.34
CA PRO A 197 9.54 22.69 -1.04
C PRO A 197 8.59 22.06 0.00
N VAL A 198 9.00 20.93 0.55
CA VAL A 198 8.21 20.22 1.56
C VAL A 198 8.42 20.92 2.90
N VAL A 199 7.60 21.93 3.16
CA VAL A 199 7.58 22.64 4.44
C VAL A 199 6.56 21.95 5.35
N SER A 200 7.07 21.25 6.36
CA SER A 200 6.29 20.46 7.32
C SER A 200 5.60 21.33 8.36
N SER A 201 4.39 20.95 8.78
CA SER A 201 3.79 21.37 10.06
C SER A 201 3.78 20.24 11.09
N GLY A 202 4.01 19.01 10.63
CA GLY A 202 3.87 17.77 11.38
C GLY A 202 5.06 17.43 12.29
N PRO A 203 4.99 16.23 12.89
CA PRO A 203 6.03 15.71 13.78
C PRO A 203 7.33 15.29 13.07
N PHE A 204 7.34 15.19 11.74
CA PHE A 204 8.54 14.93 10.94
C PHE A 204 8.71 15.93 9.80
N GLU A 205 9.94 16.14 9.35
CA GLU A 205 10.31 16.99 8.23
C GLU A 205 11.05 16.18 7.17
N VAL A 206 10.73 16.35 5.88
CA VAL A 206 11.54 15.77 4.80
C VAL A 206 12.85 16.54 4.71
N THR A 207 13.95 15.89 5.08
CA THR A 207 15.28 16.51 5.12
C THR A 207 16.16 16.12 3.94
N ASN A 208 15.90 14.97 3.32
CA ASN A 208 16.63 14.52 2.14
C ASN A 208 15.76 13.60 1.29
N TYR A 209 15.96 13.67 -0.02
CA TYR A 209 15.38 12.74 -0.98
C TYR A 209 16.41 12.45 -2.05
N VAL A 210 16.83 11.20 -2.14
CA VAL A 210 17.69 10.72 -3.21
C VAL A 210 16.82 9.90 -4.15
N GLN A 211 16.57 10.45 -5.35
CA GLN A 211 15.64 9.89 -6.32
C GLN A 211 15.90 8.40 -6.57
N GLY A 212 14.86 7.59 -6.38
CA GLY A 212 14.91 6.14 -6.56
C GLY A 212 15.77 5.38 -5.53
N GLN A 213 16.30 6.06 -4.50
CA GLN A 213 17.07 5.43 -3.43
C GLN A 213 16.38 5.53 -2.07
N TYR A 214 16.15 6.74 -1.54
CA TYR A 214 15.51 6.86 -0.22
C TYR A 214 14.91 8.25 0.04
N ILE A 215 14.02 8.31 1.04
CA ILE A 215 13.56 9.55 1.70
C ILE A 215 14.05 9.53 3.14
N GLU A 216 14.55 10.67 3.62
CA GLU A 216 14.96 10.87 5.02
C GLU A 216 14.03 11.86 5.70
N LEU A 217 13.33 11.39 6.73
CA LEU A 217 12.50 12.19 7.61
C LEU A 217 13.25 12.45 8.92
N THR A 218 13.29 13.70 9.37
CA THR A 218 13.87 14.08 10.67
C THR A 218 12.78 14.56 11.61
N ALA A 219 12.84 14.14 12.88
CA ALA A 219 11.86 14.50 13.89
C ALA A 219 11.84 16.02 14.16
N ASN A 220 10.66 16.61 14.13
CA ASN A 220 10.40 18.00 14.51
C ASN A 220 10.31 18.10 16.04
N THR A 221 11.43 18.40 16.69
CA THR A 221 11.48 18.58 18.16
C THR A 221 10.66 19.78 18.66
N HIS A 222 10.25 20.67 17.75
CA HIS A 222 9.44 21.84 18.07
C HIS A 222 7.94 21.64 17.88
N TYR A 223 7.50 20.46 17.42
CA TYR A 223 6.09 20.13 17.18
C TYR A 223 5.17 20.54 18.34
N PHE A 224 3.98 21.04 18.00
CA PHE A 224 3.09 21.73 18.94
C PHE A 224 2.42 20.77 19.93
N TYR A 225 2.24 19.50 19.57
CA TYR A 225 1.86 18.45 20.52
C TYR A 225 3.10 17.80 21.14
N LYS A 226 3.46 18.23 22.35
CA LYS A 226 4.62 17.67 23.07
C LYS A 226 4.51 16.18 23.38
N SER A 227 3.30 15.64 23.48
CA SER A 227 3.05 14.21 23.64
C SER A 227 3.21 13.39 22.36
N ARG A 228 3.42 14.04 21.21
CA ARG A 228 3.58 13.42 19.89
C ARG A 228 4.95 13.75 19.27
N ILE A 229 5.91 14.18 20.08
CA ILE A 229 7.29 14.31 19.60
C ILE A 229 7.83 12.89 19.38
N PRO A 230 8.32 12.55 18.17
CA PRO A 230 8.82 11.22 17.89
C PRO A 230 9.93 10.77 18.82
N HIS A 231 9.98 9.47 19.09
CA HIS A 231 11.04 8.87 19.93
C HIS A 231 12.30 8.50 19.13
N VAL A 232 12.20 8.43 17.80
CA VAL A 232 13.33 8.31 16.87
C VAL A 232 13.64 9.67 16.25
N GLN A 233 14.92 9.94 16.00
CA GLN A 233 15.36 11.20 15.40
C GLN A 233 15.22 11.18 13.88
N HIS A 234 15.48 10.04 13.25
CA HIS A 234 15.45 9.87 11.81
C HIS A 234 14.63 8.65 11.40
N ILE A 235 13.88 8.78 10.31
CA ILE A 235 13.29 7.66 9.59
C ILE A 235 13.85 7.69 8.17
N ILE A 236 14.40 6.56 7.73
CA ILE A 236 14.85 6.39 6.34
C ILE A 236 13.89 5.43 5.67
N ILE A 237 13.19 5.91 4.66
CA ILE A 237 12.37 5.08 3.77
C ILE A 237 13.26 4.69 2.59
N GLN A 238 13.82 3.48 2.64
CA GLN A 238 14.74 2.94 1.66
C GLN A 238 13.98 2.20 0.56
N PHE A 239 14.12 2.63 -0.70
CA PHE A 239 13.44 2.00 -1.82
C PHE A 239 14.19 0.76 -2.33
N PHE A 240 13.41 -0.26 -2.65
CA PHE A 240 13.88 -1.49 -3.27
C PHE A 240 13.10 -1.76 -4.55
N LYS A 241 13.82 -2.24 -5.58
CA LYS A 241 13.21 -2.56 -6.87
C LYS A 241 12.18 -3.68 -6.78
N ASP A 242 12.40 -4.63 -5.88
CA ASP A 242 11.56 -5.80 -5.68
C ASP A 242 11.59 -6.28 -4.22
N THR A 243 10.53 -6.98 -3.81
CA THR A 243 10.35 -7.49 -2.45
C THR A 243 11.46 -8.46 -2.03
N ASN A 244 12.04 -9.25 -2.94
CA ASN A 244 13.13 -10.18 -2.60
C ASN A 244 14.38 -9.45 -2.12
N SER A 245 14.77 -8.38 -2.82
CA SER A 245 15.93 -7.56 -2.44
C SER A 245 15.73 -6.83 -1.09
N MET A 246 14.50 -6.38 -0.81
CA MET A 246 14.12 -5.79 0.46
C MET A 246 14.23 -6.81 1.61
N VAL A 247 13.65 -8.01 1.44
CA VAL A 247 13.69 -9.05 2.47
C VAL A 247 15.13 -9.48 2.76
N ALA A 248 15.96 -9.66 1.73
CA ALA A 248 17.38 -9.96 1.91
C ALA A 248 18.12 -8.87 2.71
N ALA A 249 17.76 -7.59 2.54
CA ALA A 249 18.31 -6.50 3.33
C ALA A 249 17.85 -6.55 4.80
N LEU A 250 16.60 -6.95 5.07
CA LEU A 250 16.09 -7.16 6.43
C LEU A 250 16.82 -8.32 7.11
N GLU A 251 16.97 -9.44 6.43
CA GLU A 251 17.72 -10.62 6.90
C GLU A 251 19.19 -10.28 7.23
N ALA A 252 19.80 -9.43 6.40
CA ALA A 252 21.16 -8.94 6.60
C ALA A 252 21.29 -7.86 7.69
N GLY A 253 20.17 -7.40 8.28
CA GLY A 253 20.13 -6.33 9.27
C GLY A 253 20.52 -4.95 8.72
N GLN A 254 20.31 -4.72 7.41
CA GLN A 254 20.56 -3.44 6.74
C GLN A 254 19.36 -2.48 6.82
N ILE A 255 18.16 -3.03 7.03
CA ILE A 255 16.93 -2.32 7.32
C ILE A 255 16.30 -2.90 8.59
N ASP A 256 15.45 -2.12 9.25
CA ASP A 256 14.79 -2.48 10.50
C ASP A 256 13.37 -2.98 10.28
N ALA A 257 12.74 -2.66 9.16
CA ALA A 257 11.41 -3.12 8.77
C ALA A 257 11.25 -3.28 7.27
N ALA A 258 10.26 -4.08 6.84
CA ALA A 258 9.92 -4.36 5.45
C ALA A 258 8.42 -4.14 5.20
N ALA A 259 8.11 -3.33 4.19
CA ALA A 259 6.77 -2.88 3.79
C ALA A 259 6.69 -2.71 2.25
N PRO A 260 5.51 -2.57 1.62
CA PRO A 260 4.17 -2.61 2.20
C PRO A 260 3.62 -4.04 2.36
N SER A 261 4.25 -5.04 1.73
CA SER A 261 3.92 -6.43 1.97
C SER A 261 5.04 -7.39 1.57
N LEU A 262 5.14 -8.47 2.32
CA LEU A 262 5.96 -9.64 2.09
C LEU A 262 5.20 -10.65 1.24
N LEU A 263 5.93 -11.48 0.50
CA LEU A 263 5.33 -12.68 -0.08
C LEU A 263 5.13 -13.74 1.01
N PRO A 264 4.09 -14.58 0.93
CA PRO A 264 3.80 -15.62 1.93
C PRO A 264 4.99 -16.53 2.29
N VAL A 265 5.80 -16.92 1.30
CA VAL A 265 7.01 -17.75 1.53
C VAL A 265 8.07 -16.99 2.33
N GLN A 266 8.22 -15.70 2.08
CA GLN A 266 9.18 -14.85 2.79
C GLN A 266 8.73 -14.69 4.25
N ALA A 267 7.45 -14.43 4.49
CA ALA A 267 6.89 -14.35 5.83
C ALA A 267 7.15 -15.63 6.65
N GLN A 268 6.82 -16.79 6.09
CA GLN A 268 7.10 -18.10 6.73
C GLN A 268 8.59 -18.32 6.99
N THR A 269 9.45 -17.91 6.05
CA THR A 269 10.92 -18.04 6.19
C THR A 269 11.45 -17.14 7.30
N LEU A 270 10.96 -15.92 7.40
CA LEU A 270 11.33 -14.96 8.45
C LEU A 270 10.92 -15.47 9.83
N GLU A 271 9.67 -15.92 9.98
CA GLU A 271 9.15 -16.49 11.23
C GLU A 271 9.96 -17.72 11.71
N GLN A 272 10.39 -18.57 10.78
CA GLN A 272 11.11 -19.81 11.10
C GLN A 272 12.57 -19.57 11.45
N ASN A 273 13.25 -18.67 10.73
CA ASN A 273 14.71 -18.58 10.76
C ASN A 273 15.25 -17.36 11.51
N TYR A 274 14.43 -16.34 11.75
CA TYR A 274 14.87 -15.06 12.32
C TYR A 274 14.06 -14.69 13.56
N PRO A 275 14.42 -15.20 14.76
CA PRO A 275 13.64 -15.00 15.98
C PRO A 275 13.59 -13.55 16.51
N ASN A 276 14.35 -12.64 15.90
CA ASN A 276 14.34 -11.20 16.22
C ASN A 276 13.59 -10.38 15.16
N ILE A 277 12.96 -11.04 14.19
CA ILE A 277 12.10 -10.41 13.20
C ILE A 277 10.68 -10.86 13.52
N LYS A 278 9.84 -9.89 13.83
CA LYS A 278 8.41 -10.12 14.02
C LYS A 278 7.70 -9.87 12.71
N VAL A 279 7.04 -10.91 12.18
CA VAL A 279 6.06 -10.79 11.11
C VAL A 279 4.72 -10.33 11.71
N VAL A 280 4.12 -9.36 11.07
CA VAL A 280 2.83 -8.76 11.43
C VAL A 280 1.87 -9.04 10.29
N VAL A 281 0.73 -9.63 10.63
CA VAL A 281 -0.35 -9.93 9.69
C VAL A 281 -1.58 -9.21 10.18
N GLU A 282 -2.06 -8.28 9.37
CA GLU A 282 -3.29 -7.54 9.63
C GLU A 282 -4.21 -7.66 8.41
N PRO A 283 -5.54 -7.47 8.57
CA PRO A 283 -6.42 -7.40 7.41
C PRO A 283 -5.88 -6.37 6.41
N GLY A 284 -5.70 -6.79 5.16
CA GLY A 284 -5.30 -5.90 4.09
C GLY A 284 -6.48 -5.16 3.48
N GLU A 285 -6.14 -4.28 2.54
CA GLU A 285 -7.09 -3.40 1.85
C GLU A 285 -7.40 -3.89 0.43
N GLU A 286 -6.70 -4.93 -0.01
CA GLU A 286 -6.71 -5.44 -1.37
C GLU A 286 -7.72 -6.58 -1.53
N LEU A 287 -8.54 -6.49 -2.56
CA LEU A 287 -9.44 -7.54 -3.02
C LEU A 287 -9.04 -7.96 -4.43
N TRP A 288 -8.79 -9.25 -4.64
CA TRP A 288 -8.77 -9.84 -5.98
C TRP A 288 -10.14 -10.35 -6.39
N TYR A 289 -10.54 -10.04 -7.61
CA TYR A 289 -11.85 -10.39 -8.15
C TYR A 289 -11.76 -10.78 -9.63
N ILE A 290 -12.82 -11.43 -10.12
CA ILE A 290 -13.09 -11.57 -11.55
C ILE A 290 -14.28 -10.69 -11.89
N ALA A 291 -14.08 -9.65 -12.68
CA ALA A 291 -15.18 -8.90 -13.27
C ALA A 291 -15.81 -9.70 -14.39
N VAL A 292 -17.15 -9.72 -14.40
CA VAL A 292 -17.95 -10.35 -15.44
C VAL A 292 -18.53 -9.25 -16.30
N ASN A 293 -18.28 -9.29 -17.61
CA ASN A 293 -18.89 -8.33 -18.53
C ASN A 293 -20.39 -8.58 -18.65
N VAL A 294 -21.16 -7.85 -17.85
CA VAL A 294 -22.63 -7.86 -17.84
C VAL A 294 -23.21 -6.67 -18.60
N TYR A 295 -22.38 -5.85 -19.24
CA TYR A 295 -22.81 -4.63 -19.90
C TYR A 295 -23.83 -4.94 -21.01
N PRO A 296 -25.04 -4.33 -21.00
CA PRO A 296 -26.02 -4.56 -22.05
C PRO A 296 -25.53 -4.17 -23.46
N TYR A 297 -24.62 -3.19 -23.54
CA TYR A 297 -24.05 -2.71 -24.79
C TYR A 297 -22.60 -3.17 -25.03
N GLY A 298 -22.07 -4.01 -24.14
CA GLY A 298 -20.71 -4.58 -24.28
C GLY A 298 -20.63 -5.64 -25.36
N HIS A 299 -19.39 -5.98 -25.71
CA HIS A 299 -19.04 -6.94 -26.76
C HIS A 299 -18.59 -8.31 -26.25
N GLY A 300 -18.53 -8.51 -24.93
CA GLY A 300 -18.33 -9.82 -24.31
C GLY A 300 -19.44 -10.82 -24.64
N ASN A 301 -19.20 -12.09 -24.34
CA ASN A 301 -20.10 -13.18 -24.64
C ASN A 301 -21.47 -12.97 -23.96
N PRO A 302 -22.58 -12.94 -24.73
CA PRO A 302 -23.89 -12.59 -24.20
C PRO A 302 -24.44 -13.57 -23.17
N THR A 303 -23.89 -14.79 -23.05
CA THR A 303 -24.28 -15.74 -22.00
C THR A 303 -23.93 -15.25 -20.60
N LEU A 304 -22.97 -14.34 -20.46
CA LEU A 304 -22.60 -13.74 -19.17
C LEU A 304 -23.69 -12.84 -18.57
N ARG A 305 -24.66 -12.40 -19.38
CA ARG A 305 -25.83 -11.64 -18.91
C ARG A 305 -26.85 -12.52 -18.18
N ASP A 306 -26.79 -13.84 -18.37
CA ASP A 306 -27.60 -14.80 -17.63
C ASP A 306 -27.03 -15.02 -16.23
N LEU A 307 -27.76 -14.59 -15.20
CA LEU A 307 -27.33 -14.73 -13.80
C LEU A 307 -26.97 -16.18 -13.44
N ARG A 308 -27.70 -17.16 -14.00
CA ARG A 308 -27.48 -18.59 -13.71
C ARG A 308 -26.12 -19.07 -14.20
N VAL A 309 -25.58 -18.48 -15.26
CA VAL A 309 -24.20 -18.74 -15.70
C VAL A 309 -23.23 -18.23 -14.63
N ARG A 310 -23.41 -16.98 -14.18
CA ARG A 310 -22.53 -16.38 -13.15
C ARG A 310 -22.58 -17.13 -11.82
N GLU A 311 -23.78 -17.53 -11.37
CA GLU A 311 -23.97 -18.35 -10.16
C GLU A 311 -23.27 -19.71 -10.28
N ALA A 312 -23.39 -20.38 -11.42
CA ALA A 312 -22.71 -21.65 -11.65
C ALA A 312 -21.17 -21.50 -11.64
N LEU A 313 -20.65 -20.41 -12.21
CA LEU A 313 -19.21 -20.10 -12.20
C LEU A 313 -18.70 -19.82 -10.79
N ALA A 314 -19.44 -19.07 -9.99
CA ALA A 314 -19.10 -18.80 -8.59
C ALA A 314 -19.08 -20.08 -7.74
N HIS A 315 -20.10 -20.94 -7.88
CA HIS A 315 -20.14 -22.24 -7.20
C HIS A 315 -19.07 -23.24 -7.68
N ALA A 316 -18.47 -23.00 -8.85
CA ALA A 316 -17.40 -23.86 -9.36
C ALA A 316 -16.01 -23.47 -8.84
N ILE A 317 -15.86 -22.40 -8.06
CA ILE A 317 -14.57 -21.99 -7.51
C ILE A 317 -14.43 -22.50 -6.08
N ASN A 318 -13.30 -23.14 -5.77
CA ASN A 318 -12.95 -23.47 -4.39
C ASN A 318 -12.13 -22.35 -3.77
N TYR A 319 -12.80 -21.34 -3.22
CA TYR A 319 -12.16 -20.13 -2.69
C TYR A 319 -11.14 -20.42 -1.58
N THR A 320 -11.42 -21.37 -0.69
CA THR A 320 -10.49 -21.75 0.39
C THR A 320 -9.24 -22.41 -0.17
N GLU A 321 -9.39 -23.32 -1.13
CA GLU A 321 -8.23 -23.97 -1.78
C GLU A 321 -7.43 -22.96 -2.60
N LEU A 322 -8.10 -22.05 -3.32
CA LEU A 322 -7.44 -21.00 -4.09
C LEU A 322 -6.58 -20.10 -3.19
N ALA A 323 -7.16 -19.56 -2.12
CA ALA A 323 -6.43 -18.73 -1.15
C ALA A 323 -5.27 -19.49 -0.49
N GLN A 324 -5.45 -20.78 -0.19
CA GLN A 324 -4.39 -21.61 0.41
C GLN A 324 -3.24 -21.91 -0.57
N VAL A 325 -3.54 -22.15 -1.85
CA VAL A 325 -2.53 -22.47 -2.87
C VAL A 325 -1.73 -21.23 -3.22
N ILE A 326 -2.42 -20.12 -3.50
CA ILE A 326 -1.81 -18.88 -4.00
C ILE A 326 -1.14 -18.11 -2.85
N TRP A 327 -1.88 -17.88 -1.76
CA TRP A 327 -1.45 -17.00 -0.67
C TRP A 327 -0.99 -17.74 0.59
N LYS A 328 -0.96 -19.08 0.59
CA LYS A 328 -0.44 -19.94 1.67
C LYS A 328 -1.04 -19.64 3.05
N GLY A 329 -2.27 -19.14 3.09
CA GLY A 329 -3.00 -18.80 4.31
C GLY A 329 -2.95 -17.33 4.72
N TYR A 330 -2.29 -16.45 3.93
CA TYR A 330 -2.29 -14.99 4.12
C TYR A 330 -3.31 -14.28 3.21
N ALA A 331 -4.42 -14.95 2.92
CA ALA A 331 -5.54 -14.36 2.25
C ALA A 331 -6.83 -15.01 2.75
N THR A 332 -7.88 -14.23 2.84
CA THR A 332 -9.20 -14.69 3.32
C THR A 332 -10.18 -14.74 2.16
N PRO A 333 -10.90 -15.87 1.94
CA PRO A 333 -11.96 -15.96 0.92
C PRO A 333 -12.95 -14.81 0.98
N ALA A 334 -13.18 -14.15 -0.16
CA ALA A 334 -13.98 -12.94 -0.21
C ALA A 334 -15.47 -13.23 -0.47
N ALA A 335 -16.34 -12.48 0.19
CA ALA A 335 -17.79 -12.55 -0.01
C ALA A 335 -18.37 -11.29 -0.66
N GLY A 336 -17.65 -10.18 -0.61
CA GLY A 336 -18.13 -8.87 -1.09
C GLY A 336 -16.98 -7.98 -1.53
N LEU A 337 -17.32 -6.80 -2.03
CA LEU A 337 -16.35 -5.83 -2.53
C LEU A 337 -15.47 -5.21 -1.43
N LEU A 338 -16.04 -4.98 -0.24
CA LEU A 338 -15.31 -4.36 0.86
C LEU A 338 -14.58 -5.44 1.67
N PRO A 339 -13.27 -5.31 1.94
CA PRO A 339 -12.53 -6.24 2.80
C PRO A 339 -13.02 -6.25 4.24
N ILE A 340 -12.72 -7.33 4.97
CA ILE A 340 -13.13 -7.52 6.38
C ILE A 340 -12.65 -6.38 7.29
N GLY A 341 -11.50 -5.77 6.97
CA GLY A 341 -10.96 -4.62 7.71
C GLY A 341 -11.69 -3.29 7.46
N ASN A 342 -12.70 -3.25 6.58
CA ASN A 342 -13.50 -2.06 6.30
C ASN A 342 -14.70 -1.96 7.28
N GLU A 343 -14.91 -0.78 7.88
CA GLU A 343 -15.99 -0.50 8.84
C GLU A 343 -17.41 -0.78 8.30
N TYR A 344 -17.55 -0.79 6.98
CA TYR A 344 -18.80 -0.99 6.24
C TYR A 344 -18.92 -2.37 5.58
N TYR A 345 -17.98 -3.28 5.84
CA TYR A 345 -18.09 -4.69 5.45
C TYR A 345 -19.40 -5.30 5.96
N ASP A 346 -20.09 -6.08 5.11
CA ASP A 346 -21.28 -6.84 5.51
C ASP A 346 -20.89 -8.24 6.05
N PRO A 347 -20.94 -8.47 7.37
CA PRO A 347 -20.54 -9.74 7.96
C PRO A 347 -21.51 -10.89 7.65
N ASN A 348 -22.69 -10.61 7.09
CA ASN A 348 -23.70 -11.61 6.76
C ASN A 348 -23.40 -12.29 5.42
N LEU A 349 -22.63 -11.65 4.54
CA LEU A 349 -22.19 -12.26 3.30
C LEU A 349 -21.18 -13.38 3.59
N LYS A 350 -21.24 -14.42 2.76
CA LYS A 350 -20.33 -15.57 2.80
C LYS A 350 -19.87 -15.89 1.39
N PRO A 351 -18.63 -16.35 1.19
CA PRO A 351 -18.20 -16.82 -0.12
C PRO A 351 -19.14 -17.91 -0.64
N TYR A 352 -19.31 -17.98 -1.96
CA TYR A 352 -20.12 -19.01 -2.58
C TYR A 352 -19.55 -20.41 -2.27
N THR A 353 -20.42 -21.35 -1.89
CA THR A 353 -19.98 -22.70 -1.55
C THR A 353 -19.52 -23.45 -2.78
N PHE A 354 -18.29 -23.98 -2.75
CA PHE A 354 -17.78 -24.84 -3.82
C PHE A 354 -18.62 -26.10 -3.99
N ASN A 355 -19.26 -26.26 -5.16
CA ASN A 355 -20.10 -27.40 -5.48
C ASN A 355 -20.28 -27.55 -7.00
N LEU A 356 -19.41 -28.36 -7.62
CA LEU A 356 -19.46 -28.66 -9.06
C LEU A 356 -20.77 -29.36 -9.48
N THR A 357 -21.39 -30.13 -8.61
CA THR A 357 -22.68 -30.79 -8.89
C THR A 357 -23.80 -29.75 -9.01
N LEU A 358 -23.85 -28.80 -8.08
CA LEU A 358 -24.81 -27.69 -8.10
C LEU A 358 -24.57 -26.79 -9.32
N ALA A 359 -23.32 -26.44 -9.61
CA ALA A 359 -22.98 -25.64 -10.80
C ALA A 359 -23.45 -26.32 -12.10
N ASN A 360 -23.22 -27.63 -12.24
CA ASN A 360 -23.74 -28.41 -13.37
C ASN A 360 -25.27 -28.44 -13.42
N GLN A 361 -25.94 -28.57 -12.26
CA GLN A 361 -27.39 -28.56 -12.17
C GLN A 361 -27.98 -27.22 -12.62
N ILE A 362 -27.43 -26.10 -12.13
CA ILE A 362 -27.86 -24.74 -12.50
C ILE A 362 -27.78 -24.56 -14.03
N LEU A 363 -26.67 -24.95 -14.65
CA LEU A 363 -26.48 -24.84 -16.11
C LEU A 363 -27.44 -25.76 -16.88
N ASN A 364 -27.69 -26.98 -16.40
CA ASN A 364 -28.65 -27.90 -17.01
C ASN A 364 -30.09 -27.33 -16.97
N GLU A 365 -30.52 -26.83 -15.82
CA GLU A 365 -31.86 -26.24 -15.62
C GLU A 365 -32.05 -24.97 -16.44
N ALA A 366 -30.99 -24.19 -16.63
CA ALA A 366 -30.98 -23.02 -17.50
C ALA A 366 -30.95 -23.37 -19.01
N GLY A 367 -30.84 -24.65 -19.36
CA GLY A 367 -30.91 -25.15 -20.73
C GLY A 367 -29.57 -25.19 -21.48
N TYR A 368 -28.44 -24.98 -20.79
CA TYR A 368 -27.12 -25.10 -21.39
C TYR A 368 -26.74 -26.57 -21.54
N LYS A 369 -26.71 -27.09 -22.76
CA LYS A 369 -26.44 -28.51 -23.03
C LYS A 369 -24.97 -28.75 -23.33
N MET A 370 -24.45 -29.89 -22.93
CA MET A 370 -23.08 -30.29 -23.27
C MET A 370 -22.94 -30.43 -24.80
N GLY A 371 -22.00 -29.69 -25.40
CA GLY A 371 -21.64 -29.83 -26.80
C GLY A 371 -20.73 -31.03 -27.05
N ALA A 372 -20.56 -31.39 -28.33
CA ALA A 372 -19.74 -32.55 -28.72
C ALA A 372 -18.24 -32.42 -28.35
N ASN A 373 -17.76 -31.19 -28.15
CA ASN A 373 -16.40 -30.86 -27.73
C ASN A 373 -16.24 -30.73 -26.20
N GLY A 374 -17.26 -31.08 -25.41
CA GLY A 374 -17.23 -30.94 -23.96
C GLY A 374 -17.46 -29.51 -23.46
N VAL A 375 -17.79 -28.57 -24.35
CA VAL A 375 -18.17 -27.19 -23.99
C VAL A 375 -19.68 -27.06 -24.09
N ARG A 376 -20.30 -26.51 -23.04
CA ARG A 376 -21.75 -26.27 -23.01
C ARG A 376 -22.16 -25.20 -24.01
N VAL A 377 -23.36 -25.35 -24.55
CA VAL A 377 -23.94 -24.44 -25.53
C VAL A 377 -25.30 -23.96 -25.01
N SER A 378 -25.54 -22.66 -25.09
CA SER A 378 -26.81 -22.02 -24.73
C SER A 378 -27.96 -22.52 -25.62
N PRO A 379 -29.23 -22.33 -25.20
CA PRO A 379 -30.39 -22.61 -26.06
C PRO A 379 -30.34 -21.93 -27.44
N ASN A 380 -29.61 -20.81 -27.54
CA ASN A 380 -29.47 -20.02 -28.77
C ASN A 380 -28.22 -20.39 -29.59
N GLY A 381 -27.46 -21.43 -29.19
CA GLY A 381 -26.29 -21.90 -29.93
C GLY A 381 -24.96 -21.24 -29.54
N THR A 382 -24.94 -20.35 -28.55
CA THR A 382 -23.70 -19.69 -28.09
C THR A 382 -22.94 -20.60 -27.14
N PRO A 383 -21.67 -20.94 -27.41
CA PRO A 383 -20.86 -21.74 -26.48
C PRO A 383 -20.47 -20.96 -25.23
N LEU A 384 -20.36 -21.65 -24.09
CA LEU A 384 -19.72 -21.14 -22.87
C LEU A 384 -18.20 -21.24 -23.01
N SER A 385 -17.66 -20.47 -23.95
CA SER A 385 -16.23 -20.33 -24.23
C SER A 385 -15.87 -18.85 -24.10
N TYR A 386 -14.87 -18.55 -23.28
CA TYR A 386 -14.55 -17.21 -22.82
C TYR A 386 -13.05 -16.95 -22.84
N THR A 387 -12.67 -15.67 -22.83
CA THR A 387 -11.32 -15.21 -22.48
C THR A 387 -11.32 -14.64 -21.06
N LEU A 388 -10.42 -15.14 -20.21
CA LEU A 388 -10.14 -14.59 -18.89
C LEU A 388 -8.83 -13.80 -18.97
N TYR A 389 -8.95 -12.48 -19.08
CA TYR A 389 -7.77 -11.62 -19.03
C TYR A 389 -7.27 -11.48 -17.61
N VAL A 390 -5.95 -11.38 -17.44
CA VAL A 390 -5.31 -11.17 -16.13
C VAL A 390 -4.12 -10.24 -16.29
N VAL A 391 -3.90 -9.38 -15.29
CA VAL A 391 -2.74 -8.48 -15.30
C VAL A 391 -1.42 -9.26 -15.18
N SER A 392 -0.53 -9.06 -16.14
CA SER A 392 0.71 -9.86 -16.30
C SER A 392 1.79 -9.60 -15.26
N ASN A 393 1.68 -8.51 -14.50
CA ASN A 393 2.59 -8.18 -13.40
C ASN A 393 2.23 -8.88 -12.07
N ALA A 394 1.15 -9.67 -12.03
CA ALA A 394 0.74 -10.48 -10.87
C ALA A 394 0.79 -11.98 -11.24
N PRO A 395 1.98 -12.63 -11.24
CA PRO A 395 2.11 -14.02 -11.68
C PRO A 395 1.32 -15.02 -10.80
N GLU A 396 1.16 -14.73 -9.52
CA GLU A 396 0.30 -15.46 -8.58
C GLU A 396 -1.16 -15.52 -9.10
N GLU A 397 -1.63 -14.43 -9.69
CA GLU A 397 -3.00 -14.32 -10.19
C GLU A 397 -3.17 -14.93 -11.58
N VAL A 398 -2.10 -14.98 -12.37
CA VAL A 398 -2.06 -15.82 -13.58
C VAL A 398 -2.20 -17.30 -13.22
N GLU A 399 -1.57 -17.76 -12.13
CA GLU A 399 -1.75 -19.12 -11.62
C GLU A 399 -3.19 -19.34 -11.12
N ALA A 400 -3.73 -18.40 -10.33
CA ALA A 400 -5.12 -18.44 -9.86
C ALA A 400 -6.12 -18.56 -11.03
N ALA A 401 -5.96 -17.76 -12.08
CA ALA A 401 -6.79 -17.79 -13.28
C ALA A 401 -6.77 -19.18 -13.97
N ASN A 402 -5.61 -19.84 -14.03
CA ASN A 402 -5.48 -21.17 -14.62
C ASN A 402 -6.17 -22.25 -13.78
N ILE A 403 -6.09 -22.17 -12.45
CA ILE A 403 -6.80 -23.06 -11.53
C ILE A 403 -8.32 -22.89 -11.70
N ILE A 404 -8.80 -21.65 -11.74
CA ILE A 404 -10.22 -21.32 -11.94
C ILE A 404 -10.71 -21.83 -13.30
N ALA A 405 -9.95 -21.59 -14.37
CA ALA A 405 -10.27 -22.11 -15.71
C ALA A 405 -10.35 -23.64 -15.72
N ASN A 406 -9.50 -24.34 -14.94
CA ASN A 406 -9.60 -25.78 -14.78
C ASN A 406 -10.91 -26.19 -14.10
N TRP A 407 -11.30 -25.56 -12.99
CA TRP A 407 -12.57 -25.88 -12.33
C TRP A 407 -13.79 -25.60 -13.22
N TRP A 408 -13.79 -24.49 -13.95
CA TRP A 408 -14.85 -24.18 -14.92
C TRP A 408 -14.92 -25.23 -16.05
N SER A 409 -13.79 -25.80 -16.48
CA SER A 409 -13.79 -26.86 -17.49
C SER A 409 -14.53 -28.14 -17.03
N GLN A 410 -14.54 -28.41 -15.72
CA GLN A 410 -15.24 -29.58 -15.13
C GLN A 410 -16.76 -29.45 -15.17
N ILE A 411 -17.28 -28.23 -15.34
CA ILE A 411 -18.71 -27.96 -15.57
C ILE A 411 -19.03 -27.70 -17.04
N GLY A 412 -18.08 -27.94 -17.95
CA GLY A 412 -18.23 -27.72 -19.39
C GLY A 412 -18.17 -26.24 -19.80
N VAL A 413 -17.48 -25.40 -19.03
CA VAL A 413 -17.19 -24.01 -19.39
C VAL A 413 -15.71 -23.90 -19.74
N GLN A 414 -15.40 -23.36 -20.92
CA GLN A 414 -14.04 -23.12 -21.33
C GLN A 414 -13.65 -21.67 -21.06
N ALA A 415 -12.54 -21.45 -20.36
CA ALA A 415 -11.91 -20.13 -20.26
C ALA A 415 -10.46 -20.23 -20.73
N LYS A 416 -10.08 -19.37 -21.68
CA LYS A 416 -8.69 -19.18 -22.10
C LYS A 416 -8.08 -18.05 -21.29
N VAL A 417 -7.05 -18.34 -20.52
CA VAL A 417 -6.33 -17.33 -19.74
C VAL A 417 -5.39 -16.54 -20.66
N GLU A 418 -5.46 -15.22 -20.61
CA GLU A 418 -4.58 -14.31 -21.35
C GLU A 418 -3.99 -13.25 -20.42
N ALA A 419 -2.68 -13.35 -20.16
CA ALA A 419 -1.95 -12.37 -19.37
C ALA A 419 -1.52 -11.18 -20.24
N VAL A 420 -1.90 -9.96 -19.86
CA VAL A 420 -1.60 -8.71 -20.58
C VAL A 420 -1.15 -7.62 -19.61
N ASP A 421 -0.47 -6.57 -20.07
CA ASP A 421 -0.16 -5.43 -19.19
C ASP A 421 -1.42 -4.60 -18.88
N ALA A 422 -1.40 -3.86 -17.77
CA ALA A 422 -2.56 -3.09 -17.31
C ALA A 422 -3.07 -2.05 -18.32
N GLY A 423 -2.20 -1.45 -19.14
CA GLY A 423 -2.60 -0.49 -20.17
C GLY A 423 -3.33 -1.17 -21.33
N THR A 424 -2.87 -2.35 -21.73
CA THR A 424 -3.55 -3.20 -22.70
C THR A 424 -4.90 -3.68 -22.15
N LEU A 425 -4.96 -4.17 -20.92
CA LEU A 425 -6.22 -4.60 -20.29
C LEU A 425 -7.23 -3.45 -20.22
N ALA A 426 -6.80 -2.28 -19.75
CA ALA A 426 -7.64 -1.08 -19.72
C ALA A 426 -8.19 -0.71 -21.10
N SER A 427 -7.42 -0.92 -22.19
CA SER A 427 -7.87 -0.64 -23.56
C SER A 427 -8.85 -1.68 -24.11
N ILE A 428 -8.82 -2.91 -23.58
CA ILE A 428 -9.78 -3.98 -23.88
C ILE A 428 -11.12 -3.70 -23.18
N ILE A 429 -11.04 -3.24 -21.92
CA ILE A 429 -12.20 -2.93 -21.08
C ILE A 429 -12.85 -1.62 -21.49
N TRP A 430 -12.11 -0.51 -21.52
CA TRP A 430 -12.69 0.82 -21.72
C TRP A 430 -12.37 1.39 -23.11
N PRO A 431 -13.34 2.09 -23.73
CA PRO A 431 -14.76 2.22 -23.37
C PRO A 431 -15.63 1.09 -23.94
N ASN A 432 -15.03 0.09 -24.60
CA ASN A 432 -15.75 -0.81 -25.51
C ASN A 432 -16.28 -2.10 -24.86
N PHE A 433 -15.82 -2.46 -23.66
CA PHE A 433 -16.18 -3.67 -22.92
C PHE A 433 -16.07 -4.92 -23.81
N THR A 434 -14.88 -5.19 -24.34
CA THR A 434 -14.63 -6.31 -25.27
C THR A 434 -14.23 -7.62 -24.60
N GLN A 435 -13.85 -7.58 -23.33
CA GLN A 435 -13.56 -8.73 -22.49
C GLN A 435 -14.82 -9.57 -22.18
N ASP A 436 -14.62 -10.86 -21.95
CA ASP A 436 -15.62 -11.70 -21.26
C ASP A 436 -15.43 -11.54 -19.74
N PHE A 437 -14.21 -11.77 -19.29
CA PHE A 437 -13.77 -11.58 -17.92
C PHE A 437 -12.43 -10.87 -17.85
N ASP A 438 -12.25 -10.13 -16.77
CA ASP A 438 -10.95 -9.62 -16.33
C ASP A 438 -10.74 -9.97 -14.85
N LEU A 439 -9.54 -10.46 -14.54
CA LEU A 439 -9.10 -10.74 -13.18
C LEU A 439 -8.15 -9.60 -12.78
N TRP A 440 -8.59 -8.82 -11.79
CA TRP A 440 -7.89 -7.62 -11.33
C TRP A 440 -8.15 -7.38 -9.83
N ASP A 441 -7.66 -6.26 -9.32
CA ASP A 441 -7.63 -5.91 -7.91
C ASP A 441 -8.24 -4.53 -7.62
N TRP A 442 -8.79 -4.39 -6.43
CA TRP A 442 -9.18 -3.10 -5.87
C TRP A 442 -8.60 -2.92 -4.48
N PHE A 443 -8.15 -1.70 -4.19
CA PHE A 443 -7.83 -1.26 -2.84
C PHE A 443 -9.01 -0.50 -2.25
N SER A 444 -9.39 -0.87 -1.02
CA SER A 444 -10.50 -0.28 -0.30
C SER A 444 -10.02 0.41 0.97
N SER A 445 -10.25 1.73 1.06
CA SER A 445 -10.03 2.43 2.32
C SER A 445 -10.86 1.80 3.44
N PRO A 446 -10.27 1.45 4.59
CA PRO A 446 -10.99 0.79 5.66
C PRO A 446 -12.03 1.68 6.35
N ALA A 447 -11.93 3.00 6.17
CA ALA A 447 -12.75 3.99 6.87
C ALA A 447 -14.04 4.37 6.13
N VAL A 448 -14.20 4.05 4.85
CA VAL A 448 -15.32 4.52 4.00
C VAL A 448 -15.77 3.47 2.98
N PRO A 449 -17.05 3.47 2.56
CA PRO A 449 -17.57 2.49 1.59
C PRO A 449 -17.55 3.00 0.13
N THR A 450 -16.75 4.01 -0.18
CA THR A 450 -16.82 4.73 -1.47
C THR A 450 -16.41 3.88 -2.68
N LEU A 451 -15.66 2.78 -2.47
CA LEU A 451 -15.33 1.81 -3.53
C LEU A 451 -16.59 1.22 -4.21
N LEU A 452 -17.74 1.20 -3.51
CA LEU A 452 -19.03 0.82 -4.10
C LEU A 452 -19.41 1.67 -5.33
N SER A 453 -18.80 2.86 -5.52
CA SER A 453 -19.08 3.70 -6.68
C SER A 453 -18.77 3.05 -8.01
N VAL A 454 -17.83 2.08 -8.06
CA VAL A 454 -17.39 1.38 -9.29
C VAL A 454 -18.56 0.72 -10.04
N PHE A 455 -19.65 0.41 -9.33
CA PHE A 455 -20.85 -0.23 -9.87
C PHE A 455 -21.96 0.76 -10.24
N LEU A 456 -21.73 2.06 -10.11
CA LEU A 456 -22.70 3.06 -10.60
C LEU A 456 -22.78 3.03 -12.12
N SER A 457 -24.00 3.15 -12.65
CA SER A 457 -24.23 3.11 -14.10
C SER A 457 -23.47 4.19 -14.87
N ASN A 458 -23.11 5.33 -14.24
CA ASN A 458 -22.35 6.39 -14.90
C ASN A 458 -20.84 6.09 -15.00
N GLN A 459 -20.34 5.14 -14.20
CA GLN A 459 -18.93 4.74 -14.26
C GLN A 459 -18.63 3.87 -15.48
N THR A 460 -19.65 3.37 -16.17
CA THR A 460 -19.45 2.63 -17.43
C THR A 460 -19.12 3.56 -18.60
N GLU A 461 -19.56 4.81 -18.56
CA GLU A 461 -19.36 5.78 -19.65
C GLU A 461 -18.06 6.56 -19.51
N THR A 462 -17.72 6.96 -18.28
CA THR A 462 -16.64 7.93 -17.99
C THR A 462 -15.79 7.58 -16.77
N GLY A 463 -16.04 6.42 -16.16
CA GLY A 463 -15.42 6.01 -14.91
C GLY A 463 -14.63 4.72 -15.04
N THR A 464 -14.51 4.02 -13.92
CA THR A 464 -13.66 2.83 -13.77
C THR A 464 -14.47 1.53 -13.67
N SER A 465 -15.72 1.50 -14.14
CA SER A 465 -16.51 0.27 -14.13
C SER A 465 -16.01 -0.68 -15.21
N ASP A 466 -15.55 -1.86 -14.83
CA ASP A 466 -15.05 -2.92 -15.71
C ASP A 466 -16.09 -4.02 -15.99
N SER A 467 -17.03 -4.27 -15.08
CA SER A 467 -18.15 -5.21 -15.29
C SER A 467 -19.25 -4.66 -16.20
N GLY A 468 -19.36 -3.32 -16.30
CA GLY A 468 -20.44 -2.65 -17.00
C GLY A 468 -21.81 -2.85 -16.38
N PHE A 469 -21.84 -3.13 -15.07
CA PHE A 469 -23.06 -3.27 -14.29
C PHE A 469 -23.96 -2.03 -14.39
N GLN A 470 -25.27 -2.24 -14.53
CA GLN A 470 -26.25 -1.15 -14.58
C GLN A 470 -27.49 -1.52 -13.77
N ASN A 471 -27.73 -0.78 -12.69
CA ASN A 471 -28.87 -1.01 -11.82
C ASN A 471 -29.36 0.31 -11.20
N LYS A 472 -30.56 0.74 -11.58
CA LYS A 472 -31.13 2.02 -11.09
C LYS A 472 -31.40 2.02 -9.59
N THR A 473 -31.70 0.86 -9.01
CA THR A 473 -31.88 0.74 -7.56
C THR A 473 -30.54 0.92 -6.85
N TYR A 474 -29.49 0.30 -7.39
CA TYR A 474 -28.13 0.48 -6.91
C TYR A 474 -27.70 1.96 -6.96
N ASP A 475 -27.87 2.62 -8.11
CA ASP A 475 -27.53 4.04 -8.27
C ASP A 475 -28.24 4.94 -7.25
N ARG A 476 -29.54 4.69 -7.02
CA ARG A 476 -30.33 5.42 -6.03
C ARG A 476 -29.81 5.18 -4.61
N LEU A 477 -29.61 3.91 -4.23
CA LEU A 477 -29.13 3.55 -2.88
C LEU A 477 -27.73 4.10 -2.60
N TYR A 478 -26.84 4.10 -3.59
CA TYR A 478 -25.53 4.74 -3.45
C TYR A 478 -25.65 6.25 -3.21
N SER A 479 -26.53 6.92 -3.96
CA SER A 479 -26.80 8.34 -3.70
C SER A 479 -27.39 8.57 -2.30
N GLU A 480 -28.27 7.69 -1.82
CA GLU A 480 -28.83 7.78 -0.46
C GLU A 480 -27.76 7.53 0.61
N MET A 481 -26.84 6.59 0.38
CA MET A 481 -25.68 6.33 1.23
C MET A 481 -24.79 7.57 1.37
N MET A 482 -24.46 8.23 0.26
CA MET A 482 -23.58 9.41 0.25
C MET A 482 -24.18 10.61 0.99
N TYR A 483 -25.51 10.72 1.07
CA TYR A 483 -26.22 11.80 1.77
C TYR A 483 -27.00 11.32 3.00
N ALA A 484 -26.61 10.17 3.55
CA ALA A 484 -27.25 9.62 4.73
C ALA A 484 -27.09 10.54 5.95
N PRO A 485 -28.08 10.60 6.86
CA PRO A 485 -28.09 11.54 7.98
C PRO A 485 -27.12 11.17 9.12
N ASN A 486 -26.72 9.90 9.22
CA ASN A 486 -25.78 9.41 10.23
C ASN A 486 -25.02 8.18 9.72
N LEU A 487 -23.93 7.80 10.41
CA LEU A 487 -23.06 6.69 10.00
C LEU A 487 -23.75 5.31 10.06
N SER A 488 -24.78 5.13 10.90
CA SER A 488 -25.56 3.89 10.94
C SER A 488 -26.34 3.69 9.65
N ALA A 489 -27.00 4.75 9.16
CA ALA A 489 -27.70 4.72 7.88
C ALA A 489 -26.74 4.50 6.70
N VAL A 490 -25.54 5.10 6.72
CA VAL A 490 -24.48 4.78 5.73
C VAL A 490 -24.21 3.27 5.71
N LYS A 491 -24.07 2.65 6.89
CA LYS A 491 -23.79 1.21 7.02
C LYS A 491 -24.91 0.33 6.50
N GLU A 492 -26.16 0.65 6.82
CA GLU A 492 -27.33 -0.06 6.30
C GLU A 492 -27.36 0.00 4.76
N TYR A 493 -27.19 1.19 4.16
CA TYR A 493 -27.14 1.31 2.71
C TYR A 493 -25.94 0.59 2.08
N ALA A 494 -24.75 0.66 2.69
CA ALA A 494 -23.58 -0.06 2.21
C ALA A 494 -23.79 -1.59 2.20
N TRP A 495 -24.51 -2.13 3.20
CA TRP A 495 -24.87 -3.54 3.24
C TRP A 495 -25.90 -3.91 2.17
N GLU A 496 -26.93 -3.08 1.97
CA GLU A 496 -27.90 -3.30 0.88
C GLU A 496 -27.23 -3.28 -0.51
N LEU A 497 -26.31 -2.36 -0.74
CA LEU A 497 -25.52 -2.28 -1.98
C LEU A 497 -24.68 -3.55 -2.18
N GLN A 498 -23.94 -3.99 -1.15
CA GLN A 498 -23.16 -5.21 -1.21
C GLN A 498 -24.04 -6.46 -1.43
N SER A 499 -25.22 -6.51 -0.83
CA SER A 499 -26.20 -7.58 -1.04
C SER A 499 -26.69 -7.64 -2.51
N ILE A 500 -26.95 -6.48 -3.14
CA ILE A 500 -27.27 -6.43 -4.58
C ILE A 500 -26.11 -7.00 -5.40
N LEU A 501 -24.86 -6.57 -5.15
CA LEU A 501 -23.70 -7.08 -5.88
C LEU A 501 -23.50 -8.58 -5.66
N TYR A 502 -23.67 -9.04 -4.43
CA TYR A 502 -23.57 -10.46 -4.09
C TYR A 502 -24.56 -11.29 -4.90
N HIS A 503 -25.82 -10.87 -5.00
CA HIS A 503 -26.85 -11.61 -5.72
C HIS A 503 -26.84 -11.43 -7.23
N GLU A 504 -26.41 -10.27 -7.74
CA GLU A 504 -26.36 -10.01 -9.18
C GLU A 504 -25.03 -10.46 -9.81
N LEU A 505 -24.00 -10.73 -9.01
CA LEU A 505 -22.70 -11.24 -9.44
C LEU A 505 -22.06 -10.50 -10.63
N PRO A 506 -22.01 -9.14 -10.65
CA PRO A 506 -21.17 -8.47 -11.64
C PRO A 506 -19.70 -8.80 -11.42
N TYR A 507 -19.30 -9.09 -10.17
CA TYR A 507 -18.00 -9.64 -9.80
C TYR A 507 -18.14 -11.03 -9.17
N ILE A 508 -17.12 -11.86 -9.37
CA ILE A 508 -16.83 -13.02 -8.53
C ILE A 508 -15.62 -12.67 -7.66
N ASN A 509 -15.88 -12.28 -6.41
CA ASN A 509 -14.84 -11.90 -5.45
C ASN A 509 -14.04 -13.15 -5.01
N LEU A 510 -12.71 -13.13 -5.10
CA LEU A 510 -11.86 -14.30 -4.84
C LEU A 510 -11.38 -14.32 -3.39
N TYR A 511 -10.59 -13.33 -3.00
CA TYR A 511 -10.03 -13.22 -1.66
C TYR A 511 -9.56 -11.80 -1.34
N TYR A 512 -9.55 -11.49 -0.05
CA TYR A 512 -8.85 -10.35 0.52
C TYR A 512 -7.42 -10.77 0.86
N VAL A 513 -6.42 -10.03 0.39
CA VAL A 513 -5.02 -10.28 0.73
C VAL A 513 -4.71 -9.64 2.08
N ASP A 514 -4.04 -10.35 2.97
CA ASP A 514 -3.62 -9.78 4.26
C ASP A 514 -2.42 -8.84 4.04
N SER A 515 -2.31 -7.77 4.84
CA SER A 515 -1.09 -6.98 4.90
C SER A 515 -0.05 -7.76 5.70
N ILE A 516 1.08 -8.09 5.06
CA ILE A 516 2.14 -8.90 5.67
C ILE A 516 3.41 -8.07 5.78
N GLU A 517 3.66 -7.48 6.94
CA GLU A 517 4.84 -6.64 7.17
C GLU A 517 5.78 -7.30 8.19
N ALA A 518 7.01 -6.82 8.28
CA ALA A 518 7.94 -7.31 9.30
C ALA A 518 8.82 -6.22 9.86
N TYR A 519 9.23 -6.37 11.13
CA TYR A 519 10.20 -5.48 11.76
C TYR A 519 11.09 -6.22 12.75
N ASN A 520 12.27 -5.64 13.01
CA ASN A 520 13.24 -6.14 13.96
C ASN A 520 12.84 -5.75 15.40
N ASP A 521 12.16 -6.65 16.10
CA ASP A 521 11.59 -6.41 17.43
C ASP A 521 12.64 -6.44 18.56
N LYS A 522 13.86 -6.87 18.23
CA LYS A 522 15.03 -6.74 19.11
C LYS A 522 15.61 -5.33 19.09
N LEU A 523 15.48 -4.60 17.98
CA LEU A 523 16.02 -3.24 17.83
C LEU A 523 14.98 -2.17 18.17
N PHE A 524 13.72 -2.40 17.80
CA PHE A 524 12.64 -1.42 18.01
C PHE A 524 11.42 -2.05 18.68
N THR A 525 10.75 -1.26 19.50
CA THR A 525 9.50 -1.62 20.17
C THR A 525 8.44 -0.54 19.93
N ASN A 526 7.22 -0.74 20.42
CA ASN A 526 6.06 0.14 20.22
C ASN A 526 5.69 0.38 18.74
N VAL A 527 5.96 -0.58 17.85
CA VAL A 527 5.36 -0.58 16.52
C VAL A 527 3.85 -0.78 16.68
N PHE A 528 3.05 0.15 16.18
CA PHE A 528 1.59 0.12 16.33
C PHE A 528 0.97 -0.77 15.24
N THR A 529 0.73 -2.04 15.56
CA THR A 529 0.27 -3.02 14.57
C THR A 529 -1.25 -3.07 14.41
N ASN A 530 -2.02 -2.68 15.42
CA ASN A 530 -3.48 -2.89 15.47
C ASN A 530 -4.26 -1.87 14.63
N MET A 531 -4.09 -1.91 13.32
CA MET A 531 -4.77 -1.07 12.33
C MET A 531 -4.81 -1.81 10.98
N THR A 532 -5.96 -1.79 10.30
CA THR A 532 -6.09 -2.33 8.93
C THR A 532 -5.00 -1.74 8.03
N GLY A 533 -4.43 -2.57 7.16
CA GLY A 533 -3.31 -2.19 6.29
C GLY A 533 -1.92 -2.36 6.93
N GLY A 534 -1.83 -2.53 8.25
CA GLY A 534 -0.58 -2.83 8.95
C GLY A 534 0.14 -1.63 9.57
N PRO A 535 1.29 -1.87 10.25
CA PRO A 535 2.04 -0.82 10.93
C PRO A 535 2.61 0.27 10.03
N PHE A 536 2.84 0.01 8.75
CA PHE A 536 3.46 0.96 7.81
C PHE A 536 2.56 1.32 6.62
N SER A 537 1.24 1.28 6.81
CA SER A 537 0.27 1.77 5.83
C SER A 537 0.25 3.30 5.73
N ASP A 538 -0.36 3.82 4.67
CA ASP A 538 -0.52 5.25 4.41
C ASP A 538 -1.59 5.95 5.26
N ILE A 539 -2.20 5.22 6.19
CA ILE A 539 -3.19 5.72 7.14
C ILE A 539 -2.73 5.57 8.60
N ASN A 540 -1.73 4.73 8.88
CA ASN A 540 -1.25 4.45 10.23
C ASN A 540 -0.20 5.46 10.70
N TRP A 541 -0.69 6.58 11.20
CA TRP A 541 0.13 7.66 11.77
C TRP A 541 0.60 7.40 13.21
N TYR A 542 0.28 6.26 13.81
CA TYR A 542 0.69 5.95 15.18
C TYR A 542 2.11 5.41 15.23
N THR A 543 2.50 4.59 14.25
CA THR A 543 3.75 3.83 14.29
C THR A 543 4.96 4.73 14.40
N PHE A 544 5.14 5.71 13.52
CA PHE A 544 6.32 6.58 13.53
C PHE A 544 6.37 7.52 14.75
N LEU A 545 5.22 7.82 15.35
CA LEU A 545 5.15 8.58 16.59
C LEU A 545 5.53 7.77 17.83
N GLN A 546 5.24 6.47 17.84
CA GLN A 546 5.38 5.62 19.03
C GLN A 546 6.63 4.74 19.01
N ILE A 547 7.15 4.42 17.82
CA ILE A 547 8.29 3.53 17.66
C ILE A 547 9.50 4.06 18.41
N GLN A 548 10.15 3.20 19.17
CA GLN A 548 11.30 3.57 19.97
C GLN A 548 12.35 2.45 19.97
N PRO A 549 13.65 2.78 20.08
CA PRO A 549 14.68 1.78 20.24
C PRO A 549 14.49 0.98 21.53
N VAL A 550 14.77 -0.33 21.47
CA VAL A 550 14.83 -1.16 22.67
C VAL A 550 16.02 -0.70 23.51
N GLN A 551 15.76 -0.19 24.71
CA GLN A 551 16.83 0.16 25.64
C GLN A 551 17.56 -1.11 26.08
N SER A 552 18.82 -1.25 25.72
CA SER A 552 19.68 -2.29 26.28
C SER A 552 19.80 -2.07 27.79
N THR A 553 19.19 -2.94 28.58
CA THR A 553 19.43 -3.02 30.02
C THR A 553 20.90 -3.31 30.23
N SER A 554 21.67 -2.25 30.48
CA SER A 554 23.01 -2.40 31.02
C SER A 554 22.86 -2.99 32.40
N VAL A 555 23.05 -4.30 32.53
CA VAL A 555 23.26 -4.94 33.82
C VAL A 555 24.52 -4.29 34.39
N VAL A 556 24.33 -3.27 35.21
CA VAL A 556 25.38 -2.73 36.07
C VAL A 556 25.74 -3.88 36.99
N THR A 557 26.80 -4.61 36.61
CA THR A 557 27.44 -5.55 37.52
C THR A 557 28.11 -4.67 38.56
N THR A 558 27.40 -4.40 39.65
CA THR A 558 27.93 -3.75 40.84
C THR A 558 29.07 -4.62 41.34
N THR A 559 30.29 -4.26 40.96
CA THR A 559 31.48 -4.84 41.56
C THR A 559 31.51 -4.29 42.98
N GLN A 560 31.02 -5.09 43.95
CA GLN A 560 31.24 -4.82 45.36
C GLN A 560 32.75 -4.78 45.59
N THR A 561 33.31 -3.58 45.76
CA THR A 561 34.63 -3.40 46.36
C THR A 561 34.54 -3.75 47.83
N SER A 562 34.79 -5.02 48.14
CA SER A 562 35.11 -5.50 49.47
C SER A 562 36.50 -4.99 49.86
N SER A 563 36.57 -4.06 50.81
CA SER A 563 37.82 -3.72 51.47
C SER A 563 38.26 -4.89 52.36
N THR A 564 39.40 -5.51 52.08
CA THR A 564 40.04 -6.41 53.05
C THR A 564 41.55 -6.21 53.07
N GLN A 565 42.05 -6.09 54.29
CA GLN A 565 43.40 -5.76 54.69
C GLN A 565 44.45 -6.75 54.16
N THR A 566 45.60 -6.20 53.79
CA THR A 566 46.82 -6.91 53.47
C THR A 566 47.35 -7.65 54.70
N SER A 567 47.53 -8.96 54.59
CA SER A 567 48.53 -9.69 55.36
C SER A 567 49.24 -10.69 54.44
N SER A 568 50.57 -10.63 54.54
CA SER A 568 51.57 -11.31 53.74
C SER A 568 51.54 -12.83 53.87
N MET A 569 51.74 -13.56 52.77
CA MET A 569 52.66 -14.71 52.73
C MET A 569 52.99 -15.11 51.28
N THR A 570 54.28 -15.26 51.03
CA THR A 570 54.93 -15.74 49.81
C THR A 570 54.67 -17.23 49.58
N SER A 571 54.36 -17.63 48.35
CA SER A 571 54.92 -18.84 47.72
C SER A 571 54.65 -18.88 46.21
N SER A 572 55.60 -19.49 45.53
CA SER A 572 55.88 -19.49 44.10
C SER A 572 55.18 -20.62 43.32
N VAL A 573 54.97 -20.39 42.01
CA VAL A 573 55.27 -21.27 40.84
C VAL A 573 54.15 -21.39 39.79
N SER A 574 54.62 -21.22 38.53
CA SER A 574 54.15 -21.69 37.22
C SER A 574 52.90 -21.09 36.55
N SER A 575 53.21 -20.29 35.53
CA SER A 575 52.39 -19.92 34.38
C SER A 575 52.20 -21.08 33.39
N SER A 576 50.97 -21.29 32.94
CA SER A 576 50.65 -21.97 31.68
C SER A 576 49.71 -21.07 30.88
N ALA A 577 50.27 -20.32 29.93
CA ALA A 577 49.50 -19.54 28.96
C ALA A 577 49.08 -20.47 27.80
N VAL A 578 47.78 -20.54 27.52
CA VAL A 578 47.25 -21.09 26.27
C VAL A 578 46.82 -19.92 25.41
N SER A 579 47.62 -19.62 24.39
CA SER A 579 47.30 -18.68 23.32
C SER A 579 46.44 -19.39 22.26
N VAL A 580 45.21 -18.92 22.03
CA VAL A 580 44.43 -19.31 20.86
C VAL A 580 44.76 -18.36 19.71
N GLN A 581 45.32 -18.95 18.65
CA GLN A 581 45.80 -18.31 17.45
C GLN A 581 44.72 -18.40 16.36
N THR A 582 44.21 -17.29 15.84
CA THR A 582 43.30 -17.25 14.70
C THR A 582 44.08 -17.16 13.38
N SER A 583 43.77 -18.04 12.42
CA SER A 583 44.49 -18.21 11.15
C SER A 583 43.94 -17.31 10.02
N PRO A 584 44.78 -16.60 9.25
CA PRO A 584 44.36 -15.72 8.15
C PRO A 584 44.29 -16.45 6.79
N THR A 585 43.55 -17.55 6.69
CA THR A 585 43.51 -18.38 5.46
C THR A 585 42.26 -18.22 4.58
N MET A 586 41.23 -17.48 4.99
CA MET A 586 40.03 -17.31 4.15
C MET A 586 40.11 -16.18 3.10
N TYR A 587 41.00 -15.19 3.27
CA TYR A 587 41.11 -14.07 2.32
C TYR A 587 41.98 -14.38 1.08
N ILE A 588 42.77 -15.44 1.11
CA ILE A 588 43.67 -15.81 0.00
C ILE A 588 42.91 -16.62 -1.08
N VAL A 589 41.86 -17.35 -0.71
CA VAL A 589 41.10 -18.21 -1.64
C VAL A 589 40.17 -17.39 -2.55
N VAL A 590 39.54 -16.32 -2.04
CA VAL A 590 38.66 -15.46 -2.83
C VAL A 590 39.45 -14.60 -3.83
N GLY A 591 40.63 -14.11 -3.44
CA GLY A 591 41.51 -13.35 -4.34
C GLY A 591 42.05 -14.17 -5.51
N ALA A 592 42.33 -15.46 -5.31
CA ALA A 592 42.85 -16.34 -6.36
C ALA A 592 41.80 -16.66 -7.45
N VAL A 593 40.52 -16.80 -7.07
CA VAL A 593 39.43 -17.12 -8.03
C VAL A 593 39.15 -15.95 -8.97
N VAL A 594 39.18 -14.71 -8.47
CA VAL A 594 38.97 -13.51 -9.30
C VAL A 594 40.10 -13.32 -10.31
N VAL A 595 41.35 -13.57 -9.92
CA VAL A 595 42.50 -13.45 -10.83
C VAL A 595 42.44 -14.50 -11.95
N ILE A 596 41.99 -15.73 -11.66
CA ILE A 596 41.85 -16.79 -12.67
C ILE A 596 40.77 -16.45 -13.71
N ILE A 597 39.63 -15.90 -13.27
CA ILE A 597 38.53 -15.51 -14.18
C ILE A 597 38.96 -14.36 -15.10
N VAL A 598 39.69 -13.37 -14.57
CA VAL A 598 40.19 -12.23 -15.36
C VAL A 598 41.25 -12.69 -16.38
N VAL A 599 42.15 -13.59 -15.99
CA VAL A 599 43.17 -14.15 -16.91
C VAL A 599 42.51 -15.00 -18.01
N ALA A 600 41.49 -15.80 -17.68
CA ALA A 600 40.75 -16.59 -18.67
C ALA A 600 40.00 -15.70 -19.69
N ALA A 601 39.41 -14.60 -19.24
CA ALA A 601 38.75 -13.62 -20.12
C ALA A 601 39.74 -12.92 -21.06
N ILE A 602 40.94 -12.58 -20.57
CA ILE A 602 42.00 -11.96 -21.39
C ILE A 602 42.51 -12.94 -22.46
N VAL A 603 42.68 -14.22 -22.13
CA VAL A 603 43.11 -15.26 -23.09
C VAL A 603 42.05 -15.53 -24.16
N LEU A 604 40.76 -15.52 -23.79
CA LEU A 604 39.66 -15.67 -24.74
C LEU A 604 39.52 -14.48 -25.69
N LEU A 605 39.78 -13.26 -25.20
CA LEU A 605 39.78 -12.05 -26.02
C LEU A 605 41.01 -11.94 -26.92
N ALA A 606 42.15 -12.51 -26.51
CA ALA A 606 43.36 -12.56 -27.33
C ALA A 606 43.30 -13.59 -28.47
N ARG A 607 42.43 -14.62 -28.37
CA ARG A 607 42.23 -15.64 -29.42
C ARG A 607 41.25 -15.26 -30.52
N ARG A 608 40.52 -14.14 -30.38
CA ARG A 608 39.54 -13.63 -31.38
C ARG A 608 40.04 -12.43 -32.19
N ARG A 609 41.36 -12.28 -32.36
CA ARG A 609 41.96 -11.30 -33.28
C ARG A 609 43.05 -11.91 -34.13
#